data_AF-A0A1H9E2X5-F1
#
_entry.id   AF-A0A1H9E2X5-F1
#
_cell.length_a   1.000
_cell.length_b   1.000
_cell.length_c   1.000
_cell.angle_alpha   90.00
_cell.angle_beta   90.00
_cell.angle_gamma   90.00
#
_symmetry.space_group_name_H-M   'P 1'
#
loop_
_entity.id
_entity.type
_entity.pdbx_description
1 polymer ?
#
loop_
_entity_poly.entity_id
_entity_poly.type
_entity_poly.pdbx_seq_one_letter_code
_entity_poly.pdbx_strand_id
1 'polypeptide(L)'
;MKARLLTVAGGIKTRLILLALALLAVVAWVIWWLRYAWAVAFSPRRAWRLAIAIDQLANAAFNGSEDETISSRAARARDSNRRWGCILCRLLDAIDHNHCNKSKGV
;
A
#
# COMPACT_ATOMS: atom_id res chain seq x y z
N MET A 1 -25.63 26.77 -15.05
CA MET A 1 -24.43 26.32 -15.81
C MET A 1 -23.09 26.62 -15.12
N LYS A 2 -22.86 27.78 -14.49
CA LYS A 2 -21.57 28.14 -13.86
C LYS A 2 -21.09 27.16 -12.76
N ALA A 3 -21.99 26.68 -11.89
CA ALA A 3 -21.63 25.74 -10.81
C ALA A 3 -21.12 24.38 -11.34
N ARG A 4 -21.71 23.85 -12.42
CA ARG A 4 -21.28 22.61 -13.07
C ARG A 4 -19.93 22.76 -13.78
N LEU A 5 -19.65 23.95 -14.33
CA LEU A 5 -18.36 24.27 -14.93
C LEU A 5 -17.25 24.37 -13.87
N LEU A 6 -17.54 24.93 -12.69
CA LEU A 6 -16.57 25.01 -11.58
C LEU A 6 -16.25 23.63 -10.99
N THR A 7 -17.25 22.74 -10.84
CA THR A 7 -17.00 21.36 -10.39
C THR A 7 -16.28 20.52 -11.44
N VAL A 8 -16.61 20.68 -12.72
CA VAL A 8 -15.90 20.00 -13.83
C VAL A 8 -14.47 20.52 -13.97
N ALA A 9 -14.24 21.83 -13.91
CA ALA A 9 -12.90 22.42 -13.94
C ALA A 9 -12.07 22.01 -12.71
N GLY A 10 -12.69 21.91 -11.53
CA GLY A 10 -12.07 21.33 -10.34
C GLY A 10 -11.67 19.88 -10.58
N GLY A 11 -12.56 19.05 -11.12
CA GLY A 11 -12.28 17.65 -11.45
C GLY A 11 -11.18 17.46 -12.51
N ILE A 12 -11.15 18.30 -13.55
CA ILE A 12 -10.09 18.28 -14.57
C ILE A 12 -8.74 18.66 -13.95
N LYS A 13 -8.69 19.73 -13.13
CA LYS A 13 -7.47 20.11 -12.41
C LYS A 13 -6.96 18.99 -11.51
N THR A 14 -7.83 18.36 -10.73
CA THR A 14 -7.46 17.20 -9.90
C THR A 14 -6.88 16.07 -10.74
N ARG A 15 -7.54 15.69 -11.85
CA ARG A 15 -7.05 14.64 -12.75
C ARG A 15 -5.67 14.98 -13.33
N LEU A 16 -5.46 16.21 -13.78
CA LEU A 16 -4.17 16.67 -14.29
C LEU A 16 -3.07 16.64 -13.21
N ILE A 17 -3.39 17.06 -11.98
CA ILE A 17 -2.47 16.96 -10.84
C ILE A 17 -2.10 15.49 -10.57
N LEU A 18 -3.08 14.59 -10.54
CA LEU A 18 -2.83 13.15 -10.34
C LEU A 18 -1.96 12.55 -11.44
N LEU A 19 -2.17 12.95 -12.71
CA LEU A 19 -1.32 12.53 -13.82
C LEU A 19 0.11 13.07 -13.69
N ALA A 20 0.27 14.32 -13.25
CA ALA A 20 1.59 14.89 -12.98
C ALA A 20 2.29 14.16 -11.81
N LEU A 21 1.57 13.82 -10.74
CA LEU A 21 2.08 13.02 -9.63
C LEU A 21 2.51 11.61 -10.08
N ALA A 22 1.83 11.02 -11.07
CA ALA A 22 2.23 9.73 -11.62
C ALA A 22 3.65 9.77 -12.23
N LEU A 23 4.06 10.89 -12.84
CA LEU A 23 5.43 11.05 -13.33
C LEU A 23 6.45 11.09 -12.19
N LEU A 24 6.12 11.78 -11.09
CA LEU A 24 6.96 11.77 -9.89
C LEU A 24 7.01 10.38 -9.23
N ALA A 25 5.93 9.61 -9.29
CA ALA A 25 5.89 8.23 -8.79
C ALA A 25 6.86 7.32 -9.57
N VAL A 26 7.05 7.53 -10.88
CA VAL A 26 8.06 6.79 -11.66
C VAL A 26 9.47 7.07 -11.14
N VAL A 27 9.78 8.34 -10.87
CA VAL A 27 11.08 8.73 -10.29
C VAL A 27 11.24 8.12 -8.90
N ALA A 28 10.20 8.17 -8.06
CA ALA A 28 10.20 7.56 -6.74
C ALA A 28 10.44 6.05 -6.80
N TRP A 29 9.86 5.34 -7.79
CA TRP A 29 10.07 3.90 -8.01
C TRP A 29 11.53 3.56 -8.32
N VAL A 30 12.19 4.34 -9.17
CA VAL A 30 13.62 4.16 -9.47
C VAL A 30 14.46 4.39 -8.21
N ILE A 31 14.21 5.47 -7.48
CA ILE A 31 14.90 5.76 -6.22
C ILE A 31 14.65 4.64 -5.20
N TRP A 32 13.43 4.13 -5.11
CA TRP A 32 13.07 3.04 -4.21
C TRP A 32 13.92 1.80 -4.48
N TRP A 33 14.03 1.34 -5.74
CA TRP A 33 14.85 0.17 -6.09
C TRP A 33 16.32 0.35 -5.73
N LEU A 34 16.91 1.51 -6.07
CA LEU A 34 18.30 1.83 -5.73
C LEU A 34 18.52 1.80 -4.20
N ARG A 35 17.59 2.39 -3.45
CA ARG A 35 17.67 2.46 -1.98
C ARG A 35 17.39 1.13 -1.32
N TYR A 36 16.49 0.31 -1.87
CA TYR A 36 16.17 -1.02 -1.37
C TYR A 36 17.36 -1.96 -1.56
N ALA A 37 17.96 -2.01 -2.76
CA ALA A 37 19.14 -2.83 -3.03
C ALA A 37 20.31 -2.48 -2.10
N TRP A 38 20.61 -1.19 -1.92
CA TRP A 38 21.61 -0.74 -0.96
C TRP A 38 21.22 -1.11 0.49
N ALA A 39 19.97 -0.91 0.89
CA ALA A 39 19.53 -1.19 2.25
C ALA A 39 19.57 -2.69 2.61
N VAL A 40 19.32 -3.59 1.66
CA VAL A 40 19.46 -5.03 1.87
C VAL A 40 20.90 -5.38 2.27
N ALA A 41 21.89 -4.75 1.65
CA ALA A 41 23.30 -5.01 1.95
C ALA A 41 23.80 -4.31 3.23
N PHE A 42 23.34 -3.08 3.50
CA PHE A 42 23.97 -2.22 4.52
C PHE A 42 23.06 -1.80 5.68
N SER A 43 21.74 -1.96 5.56
CA SER A 43 20.79 -1.49 6.59
C SER A 43 19.46 -2.29 6.60
N PRO A 44 19.44 -3.50 7.20
CA PRO A 44 18.26 -4.36 7.20
C PRO A 44 16.99 -3.69 7.75
N ARG A 45 17.12 -2.86 8.79
CA ARG A 45 15.99 -2.09 9.35
C ARG A 45 15.37 -1.14 8.33
N ARG A 46 16.20 -0.53 7.46
CA ARG A 46 15.71 0.38 6.41
C ARG A 46 15.10 -0.40 5.26
N ALA A 47 15.66 -1.55 4.90
CA ALA A 47 15.07 -2.46 3.93
C ALA A 47 13.66 -2.89 4.37
N TRP A 48 13.49 -3.22 5.65
CA TRP A 48 12.18 -3.58 6.21
C TRP A 48 11.15 -2.45 6.12
N ARG A 49 11.54 -1.21 6.45
CA ARG A 49 10.65 -0.04 6.29
C ARG A 49 10.21 0.18 4.84
N LEU A 50 11.14 0.00 3.89
CA LEU A 50 10.83 0.11 2.47
C LEU A 50 9.91 -1.01 1.98
N ALA A 51 10.03 -2.22 2.54
CA ALA A 51 9.11 -3.32 2.27
C ALA A 51 7.69 -3.04 2.79
N ILE A 52 7.56 -2.51 4.02
CA ILE A 52 6.26 -2.09 4.58
C ILE A 52 5.59 -1.03 3.68
N ALA A 53 6.36 -0.03 3.20
CA ALA A 53 5.82 1.01 2.32
C ALA A 53 5.29 0.44 0.99
N ILE A 54 5.94 -0.59 0.44
CA ILE A 54 5.42 -1.29 -0.75
C ILE A 54 4.16 -2.10 -0.43
N ASP A 55 4.08 -2.73 0.74
CA ASP A 55 2.87 -3.44 1.14
C ASP A 55 1.68 -2.49 1.31
N GLN A 56 1.87 -1.31 1.92
CA GLN A 56 0.85 -0.26 2.02
C GLN A 56 0.43 0.26 0.65
N LEU A 57 1.39 0.51 -0.25
CA LEU A 57 1.10 0.89 -1.65
C LEU A 57 0.28 -0.19 -2.36
N ALA A 58 0.65 -1.46 -2.20
CA ALA A 58 -0.07 -2.59 -2.77
C ALA A 58 -1.49 -2.69 -2.17
N ASN A 59 -1.65 -2.53 -0.86
CA ASN A 59 -2.96 -2.52 -0.22
C ASN A 59 -3.86 -1.43 -0.81
N ALA A 60 -3.36 -0.20 -0.93
CA ALA A 60 -4.06 0.92 -1.54
C ALA A 60 -4.45 0.61 -3.01
N ALA A 61 -3.53 0.03 -3.79
CA ALA A 61 -3.80 -0.38 -5.17
C ALA A 61 -4.89 -1.46 -5.26
N PHE A 62 -5.03 -2.33 -4.25
CA PHE A 62 -6.09 -3.32 -4.12
C PHE A 62 -7.33 -2.80 -3.35
N ASN A 63 -7.59 -1.49 -3.41
CA ASN A 63 -8.72 -0.82 -2.76
C ASN A 63 -8.73 -0.92 -1.22
N GLY A 64 -7.56 -1.01 -0.60
CA GLY A 64 -7.36 -0.85 0.84
C GLY A 64 -7.03 0.60 1.21
N SER A 65 -6.80 0.88 2.49
CA SER A 65 -6.30 2.19 2.93
C SER A 65 -4.80 2.29 2.69
N GLU A 66 -4.36 3.50 2.36
CA GLU A 66 -2.99 3.95 2.14
C GLU A 66 -2.07 3.82 3.36
N ASP A 67 -2.64 3.90 4.56
CA ASP A 67 -1.91 3.80 5.83
C ASP A 67 -2.05 2.42 6.47
N GLU A 68 -2.41 1.41 5.66
CA GLU A 68 -2.68 0.06 6.14
C GLU A 68 -1.95 -1.01 5.34
N THR A 69 -1.38 -2.00 6.02
CA THR A 69 -0.80 -3.21 5.41
C THR A 69 -1.85 -4.21 4.90
N ILE A 70 -1.50 -5.03 3.89
CA ILE A 70 -2.43 -6.07 3.39
C ILE A 70 -2.74 -7.09 4.48
N SER A 71 -1.73 -7.45 5.27
CA SER A 71 -1.87 -8.41 6.37
C SER A 71 -2.81 -7.93 7.49
N SER A 72 -2.78 -6.64 7.85
CA SER A 72 -3.72 -6.00 8.79
C SER A 72 -5.16 -6.06 8.25
N ARG A 73 -5.34 -5.78 6.96
CA ARG A 73 -6.64 -5.85 6.28
C ARG A 73 -7.17 -7.27 6.24
N ALA A 74 -6.28 -8.23 5.95
CA ALA A 74 -6.57 -9.64 5.93
C ALA A 74 -7.04 -10.14 7.30
N ALA A 75 -6.42 -9.67 8.39
CA ALA A 75 -6.84 -10.01 9.74
C ALA A 75 -8.29 -9.56 10.00
N ARG A 76 -8.65 -8.30 9.69
CA ARG A 76 -10.04 -7.82 9.87
C ARG A 76 -11.03 -8.53 8.95
N ALA A 77 -10.61 -8.84 7.73
CA ALA A 77 -11.43 -9.59 6.79
C ALA A 77 -11.69 -11.03 7.28
N ARG A 78 -10.68 -11.71 7.81
CA ARG A 78 -10.81 -13.02 8.47
C ARG A 78 -11.76 -12.94 9.66
N ASP A 79 -11.61 -11.93 10.53
CA ASP A 79 -12.49 -11.73 11.68
C ASP A 79 -13.95 -11.45 11.26
N SER A 80 -14.14 -10.91 10.05
CA SER A 80 -15.45 -10.71 9.42
C SER A 80 -15.89 -11.91 8.56
N ASN A 81 -15.27 -13.09 8.71
CA ASN A 81 -15.53 -14.33 7.98
C ASN A 81 -15.42 -14.22 6.44
N ARG A 82 -14.58 -13.31 5.94
CA ARG A 82 -14.29 -13.19 4.49
C ARG A 82 -13.22 -14.19 4.09
N ARG A 83 -13.56 -15.07 3.13
CA ARG A 83 -12.69 -16.17 2.67
C ARG A 83 -11.27 -15.75 2.29
N TRP A 84 -11.12 -14.62 1.60
CA TRP A 84 -9.81 -14.14 1.15
C TRP A 84 -8.88 -13.84 2.34
N GLY A 85 -9.41 -13.27 3.43
CA GLY A 85 -8.65 -12.99 4.64
C GLY A 85 -8.19 -14.27 5.33
N CYS A 86 -9.07 -15.28 5.40
CA CYS A 86 -8.71 -16.60 5.94
C CYS A 86 -7.59 -17.28 5.14
N ILE A 87 -7.70 -17.26 3.80
CA ILE A 87 -6.69 -17.87 2.91
C ILE A 87 -5.34 -17.16 3.09
N LEU A 88 -5.33 -15.83 2.99
CA LEU A 88 -4.10 -15.06 3.08
C LEU A 88 -3.46 -15.18 4.46
N CYS A 89 -4.23 -15.07 5.55
CA CYS A 89 -3.67 -15.25 6.89
C CYS A 89 -3.11 -16.64 7.13
N ARG A 90 -3.73 -17.70 6.58
CA ARG A 90 -3.19 -19.05 6.67
C ARG A 90 -1.87 -19.20 5.91
N LEU A 91 -1.73 -18.56 4.75
CA LEU A 91 -0.48 -18.55 3.98
C LEU A 91 0.63 -17.80 4.74
N LEU A 92 0.31 -16.65 5.33
CA LEU A 92 1.28 -15.86 6.09
C LEU A 92 1.66 -16.52 7.42
N ASP A 93 0.71 -17.19 8.08
CA ASP A 93 0.98 -17.96 9.31
C ASP A 93 1.94 -19.13 9.10
N ALA A 94 2.06 -19.64 7.86
CA ALA A 94 3.05 -20.67 7.51
C ALA A 94 4.49 -20.12 7.42
N ILE A 95 4.65 -18.81 7.22
CA ILE A 95 5.95 -18.13 7.13
C ILE A 95 6.32 -17.53 8.49
N ASP A 96 5.38 -16.85 9.14
CA ASP A 96 5.53 -16.26 10.46
C ASP A 96 4.29 -16.58 11.30
N HIS A 97 4.44 -17.37 12.36
CA HIS A 97 3.30 -17.81 13.15
C HIS A 97 2.48 -16.62 13.67
N ASN A 98 1.15 -16.65 13.47
CA ASN A 98 0.22 -15.62 13.92
C ASN A 98 0.48 -14.23 13.28
N HIS A 99 0.99 -14.19 12.05
CA HIS A 99 1.45 -12.98 11.36
C HIS A 99 0.36 -11.91 11.27
N CYS A 100 -0.83 -12.29 10.76
CA CYS A 100 -1.94 -11.34 10.58
C CYS A 100 -2.36 -10.64 11.87
N ASN A 101 -2.31 -11.34 13.01
CA ASN A 101 -2.69 -10.74 14.29
C ASN A 101 -1.59 -9.81 14.83
N LYS A 102 -0.31 -10.13 14.58
CA LYS A 102 0.83 -9.25 14.93
C LYS A 102 0.79 -7.94 14.13
N SER A 103 0.32 -7.99 12.89
CA SER A 103 0.23 -6.83 11.99
C SER A 103 -1.08 -6.04 12.13
N LYS A 104 -2.00 -6.45 13.00
CA LYS A 104 -3.33 -5.84 13.09
C LYS A 104 -3.24 -4.42 13.67
N GLY A 105 -3.73 -3.43 12.91
CA GLY A 105 -3.66 -2.01 13.29
C GLY A 105 -2.45 -1.27 12.73
N VAL A 106 -1.72 -1.89 11.80
CA VAL A 106 -0.60 -1.32 11.02
C VAL A 106 -1.00 -1.11 9.57
#